data_AF-A0A060YZ25-F1
#
_entry.id   AF-A0A060YZ25-F1
#
_cell.length_a   1.000
_cell.length_b   1.000
_cell.length_c   1.000
_cell.angle_alpha   90.00
_cell.angle_beta   90.00
_cell.angle_gamma   90.00
#
_symmetry.space_group_name_H-M   'P 1'
#
loop_
_entity.id
_entity.type
_entity.pdbx_description
1 polymer ?
#
loop_
_entity_poly.entity_id
_entity_poly.type
_entity_poly.pdbx_seq_one_letter_code
_entity_poly.pdbx_strand_id
1 'polypeptide(L)'
;MKEVKGCGMRSSVGFLSQRSLFGNPLMKEEFQRLRLAGCTSLYKKDMLGHFGCVNAIEFSNNGGEYLVSGGDDRRVLLWDMERVLHARSAKPLILKGEHLSNIFCLAFDSTNKRVFSGGETK
;
A
#
# COMPACT_ATOMS: atom_id res chain seq x y z
N MET A 1 16.87 13.64 28.77
CA MET A 1 15.95 13.85 27.64
C MET A 1 15.89 12.54 26.85
N LYS A 2 14.77 11.83 26.86
CA LYS A 2 14.59 10.64 26.02
C LYS A 2 14.14 11.12 24.64
N GLU A 3 14.92 10.82 23.61
CA GLU A 3 14.49 10.99 22.22
C GLU A 3 13.17 10.25 22.02
N VAL A 4 12.11 11.01 21.76
CA VAL A 4 10.87 10.44 21.25
C VAL A 4 11.19 10.08 19.80
N LYS A 5 11.51 8.80 19.54
CA LYS A 5 11.56 8.28 18.18
C LYS A 5 10.21 8.56 17.55
N GLY A 6 10.15 9.59 16.70
CA GLY A 6 8.96 9.95 15.94
C GLY A 6 8.43 8.68 15.29
N CYS A 7 7.18 8.33 15.59
CA CYS A 7 6.54 7.18 15.02
C CYS A 7 6.59 7.35 13.50
N GLY A 8 7.30 6.44 12.82
CA GLY A 8 7.59 6.50 11.38
C GLY A 8 6.36 6.23 10.52
N MET A 9 5.26 6.95 10.75
CA MET A 9 4.01 6.74 10.04
C MET A 9 3.97 7.63 8.80
N ARG A 10 4.63 7.18 7.74
CA ARG A 10 4.57 7.85 6.43
C ARG A 10 3.31 7.51 5.64
N SER A 11 2.35 6.75 6.18
CA SER A 11 1.09 6.42 5.50
C SER A 11 -0.15 6.59 6.39
N SER A 12 -1.28 6.99 5.77
CA SER A 12 -2.58 7.08 6.45
C SER A 12 -3.09 5.71 6.89
N VAL A 13 -2.79 4.68 6.10
CA VAL A 13 -3.15 3.29 6.41
C VAL A 13 -2.42 2.83 7.67
N GLY A 14 -1.14 3.15 7.81
CA GLY A 14 -0.34 2.79 8.97
C GLY A 14 -0.76 3.53 10.22
N PHE A 15 -1.12 4.80 10.05
CA PHE A 15 -1.79 5.55 11.10
C PHE A 15 -3.05 4.85 11.61
N LEU A 16 -3.93 4.44 10.69
CA LEU A 16 -5.22 3.84 11.05
C LEU A 16 -5.06 2.43 11.60
N SER A 17 -4.07 1.67 11.13
CA SER A 17 -3.84 0.30 11.60
C SER A 17 -3.16 0.26 12.97
N GLN A 18 -2.28 1.21 13.27
CA GLN A 18 -1.53 1.19 14.52
C GLN A 18 -2.24 1.91 15.68
N ARG A 19 -3.22 2.79 15.42
CA ARG A 19 -4.10 3.60 16.33
C ARG A 19 -3.48 4.26 17.58
N SER A 20 -2.26 3.91 17.96
CA SER A 20 -1.56 4.19 19.20
C SER A 20 -0.33 5.03 18.88
N LEU A 21 -0.58 6.30 18.63
CA LEU A 21 0.46 7.31 18.80
C LEU A 21 0.48 7.69 20.27
N PHE A 22 1.60 7.46 20.95
CA PHE A 22 1.88 8.15 22.21
C PHE A 22 2.26 9.59 21.86
N GLY A 23 1.39 10.56 22.17
CA GLY A 23 1.61 11.97 21.81
C GLY A 23 0.38 12.86 22.05
N ASN A 24 0.52 14.17 21.83
CA ASN A 24 -0.56 15.15 22.04
C ASN A 24 -1.74 14.86 21.08
N PRO A 25 -2.98 14.68 21.58
CA PRO A 25 -4.17 14.40 20.76
C PRO A 25 -4.41 15.40 19.61
N LEU A 26 -4.08 16.68 19.81
CA LEU A 26 -4.25 17.72 18.78
C LEU A 26 -3.38 17.46 17.55
N MET A 27 -2.15 16.96 17.74
CA MET A 27 -1.26 16.61 16.63
C MET A 27 -1.77 15.39 15.86
N LYS A 28 -2.44 14.47 16.56
CA LYS A 28 -3.06 13.28 15.96
C LYS A 28 -4.23 13.68 15.04
N GLU A 29 -5.11 14.55 15.54
CA GLU A 29 -6.28 15.03 14.80
C GLU A 29 -5.87 15.93 13.63
N GLU A 30 -4.95 16.87 13.84
CA GLU A 30 -4.49 17.77 12.78
C GLU A 30 -3.78 17.00 11.66
N PHE A 31 -2.97 16.00 12.00
CA PHE A 31 -2.36 15.11 11.02
C PHE A 31 -3.41 14.38 10.18
N GLN A 32 -4.43 13.78 10.81
CA GLN A 32 -5.53 13.14 10.09
C GLN A 32 -6.28 14.14 9.22
N ARG A 33 -6.61 15.31 9.77
CA ARG A 33 -7.38 16.35 9.10
C ARG A 33 -6.68 16.86 7.84
N LEU A 34 -5.39 17.21 7.92
CA LEU A 34 -4.61 17.68 6.78
C LEU A 34 -4.53 16.63 5.67
N ARG A 35 -4.38 15.36 6.05
CA ARG A 35 -4.26 14.25 5.08
C ARG A 35 -5.59 13.91 4.43
N LEU A 36 -6.68 13.93 5.19
CA LEU A 36 -8.05 13.77 4.70
C LEU A 36 -8.44 14.95 3.79
N ALA A 37 -8.02 16.17 4.10
CA ALA A 37 -8.27 17.36 3.28
C ALA A 37 -7.61 17.27 1.89
N GLY A 38 -6.44 16.62 1.80
CA GLY A 38 -5.76 16.36 0.53
C GLY A 38 -6.30 15.14 -0.25
N CYS A 39 -7.23 14.37 0.30
CA CYS A 39 -7.81 13.21 -0.38
C CYS A 39 -9.00 13.66 -1.24
N THR A 40 -8.91 13.43 -2.55
CA THR A 40 -9.99 13.80 -3.49
C THR A 40 -11.17 12.84 -3.46
N SER A 41 -10.98 11.63 -2.92
CA SER A 41 -12.04 10.65 -2.70
C SER A 41 -11.70 9.78 -1.50
N LEU A 42 -12.48 9.92 -0.42
CA LEU A 42 -12.23 9.23 0.86
C LEU A 42 -12.74 7.79 0.89
N TYR A 43 -13.71 7.46 0.04
CA TYR A 43 -14.42 6.18 0.11
C TYR A 43 -14.05 5.22 -1.02
N LYS A 44 -13.44 5.73 -2.11
CA LYS A 44 -13.11 4.92 -3.28
C LYS A 44 -11.96 5.55 -4.05
N LYS A 45 -10.93 4.77 -4.39
CA LYS A 45 -9.87 5.19 -5.29
C LYS A 45 -9.68 4.15 -6.39
N ASP A 46 -9.83 4.57 -7.64
CA ASP A 46 -9.57 3.71 -8.78
C ASP A 46 -8.06 3.68 -9.07
N MET A 47 -7.48 2.47 -9.00
CA MET A 47 -6.07 2.20 -9.29
C MET A 47 -6.00 1.44 -10.62
N LEU A 48 -5.92 2.19 -11.71
CA LEU A 48 -5.87 1.63 -13.06
C LEU A 48 -4.44 1.21 -13.41
N GLY A 49 -4.24 -0.05 -13.76
CA GLY A 49 -2.91 -0.54 -14.11
C GLY A 49 -2.88 -1.98 -14.62
N HIS A 50 -3.74 -2.85 -14.07
CA HIS A 50 -3.89 -4.21 -14.57
C HIS A 50 -4.68 -4.26 -15.88
N PHE A 51 -4.30 -5.18 -16.75
CA PHE A 51 -5.00 -5.45 -18.02
C PHE A 51 -5.93 -6.68 -17.96
N GLY A 52 -6.06 -7.30 -16.79
CA GLY A 52 -6.92 -8.44 -16.52
C GLY A 52 -7.50 -8.39 -15.11
N CYS A 53 -8.24 -9.42 -14.71
CA CYS A 53 -8.79 -9.52 -13.36
C CYS A 53 -7.68 -9.54 -12.31
N VAL A 54 -7.88 -8.79 -11.22
CA VAL A 54 -7.00 -8.81 -10.05
C VAL A 54 -7.48 -9.91 -9.13
N ASN A 55 -6.60 -10.86 -8.83
CA ASN A 55 -6.93 -12.04 -8.04
C ASN A 55 -6.33 -11.99 -6.63
N ALA A 56 -5.21 -11.26 -6.47
CA ALA A 56 -4.50 -11.16 -5.21
C ALA A 56 -4.10 -9.72 -4.90
N ILE A 57 -4.23 -9.32 -3.65
CA ILE A 57 -3.76 -8.05 -3.11
C ILE A 57 -3.12 -8.25 -1.74
N GLU A 58 -2.13 -7.45 -1.41
CA GLU A 58 -1.49 -7.50 -0.09
C GLU A 58 -0.85 -6.16 0.28
N PHE A 59 -1.05 -5.74 1.53
CA PHE A 59 -0.40 -4.56 2.08
C PHE A 59 0.96 -4.90 2.67
N SER A 60 1.91 -3.98 2.54
CA SER A 60 3.20 -4.09 3.22
C SER A 60 3.02 -4.03 4.74
N ASN A 61 3.96 -4.64 5.46
CA ASN A 61 4.01 -4.61 6.92
C ASN A 61 4.12 -3.18 7.47
N ASN A 62 3.90 -3.04 8.78
CA ASN A 62 4.06 -1.79 9.52
C ASN A 62 3.23 -0.62 8.97
N GLY A 63 2.06 -0.92 8.41
CA GLY A 63 1.09 0.09 8.06
C GLY A 63 0.85 0.34 6.58
N GLY A 64 1.21 -0.60 5.69
CA GLY A 64 0.75 -0.55 4.31
C GLY A 64 1.17 0.72 3.56
N GLU A 65 2.42 1.16 3.75
CA GLU A 65 3.02 2.19 2.89
C GLU A 65 2.95 1.78 1.42
N TYR A 66 3.06 0.48 1.17
CA TYR A 66 2.86 -0.12 -0.14
C TYR A 66 1.70 -1.10 -0.16
N LEU A 67 1.13 -1.25 -1.35
CA LEU A 67 0.20 -2.32 -1.71
C LEU A 67 0.80 -3.04 -2.92
N VAL A 68 0.73 -4.36 -2.93
CA VAL A 68 0.98 -5.15 -4.14
C VAL A 68 -0.31 -5.77 -4.64
N SER A 69 -0.44 -5.86 -5.95
CA SER A 69 -1.54 -6.54 -6.61
C SER A 69 -1.05 -7.43 -7.74
N GLY A 70 -1.77 -8.53 -7.97
CA GLY A 70 -1.45 -9.54 -8.98
C GLY A 70 -2.70 -10.10 -9.61
N GLY A 71 -2.63 -10.46 -10.90
CA GLY A 71 -3.80 -10.85 -11.66
C GLY A 71 -3.54 -11.69 -12.91
N ASP A 72 -4.57 -11.80 -13.74
CA ASP A 72 -4.60 -12.59 -14.98
C ASP A 72 -3.70 -12.01 -16.09
N ASP A 73 -3.27 -10.76 -15.95
CA ASP A 73 -2.29 -10.15 -16.85
C ASP A 73 -0.84 -10.59 -16.54
N ARG A 74 -0.67 -11.48 -15.56
CA ARG A 74 0.60 -12.11 -15.16
C ARG A 74 1.62 -11.10 -14.63
N ARG A 75 1.14 -9.97 -14.11
CA ARG A 75 1.98 -8.89 -13.59
C ARG A 75 1.77 -8.75 -12.09
N VAL A 76 2.86 -8.43 -11.38
CA VAL A 76 2.78 -7.91 -10.01
C VAL A 76 3.02 -6.41 -10.07
N LEU A 77 2.06 -5.64 -9.58
CA LEU A 77 2.11 -4.19 -9.51
C LEU A 77 2.33 -3.76 -8.06
N LEU A 78 3.26 -2.83 -7.85
CA LEU A 78 3.54 -2.19 -6.57
C LEU A 78 3.00 -0.76 -6.60
N TRP A 79 2.21 -0.43 -5.58
CA TRP A 79 1.56 0.84 -5.41
C TRP A 79 2.12 1.54 -4.17
N ASP A 80 2.54 2.79 -4.34
CA ASP A 80 2.84 3.69 -3.22
C ASP A 80 1.53 4.33 -2.75
N MET A 81 1.08 3.98 -1.55
CA MET A 81 -0.24 4.37 -1.06
C MET A 81 -0.34 5.87 -0.79
N GLU A 82 0.75 6.55 -0.44
CA GLU A 82 0.74 8.00 -0.27
C GLU A 82 0.50 8.69 -1.61
N ARG A 83 1.18 8.24 -2.67
CA ARG A 83 0.96 8.78 -4.02
C ARG A 83 -0.43 8.48 -4.54
N VAL A 84 -0.93 7.27 -4.31
CA VAL A 84 -2.27 6.84 -4.76
C VAL A 84 -3.37 7.70 -4.14
N LEU A 85 -3.27 8.02 -2.84
CA LEU A 85 -4.29 8.78 -2.12
C LEU A 85 -4.33 10.26 -2.54
N HIS A 86 -3.17 10.85 -2.87
CA HIS A 86 -3.07 12.27 -3.19
C HIS A 86 -3.13 12.59 -4.69
N ALA A 87 -2.71 11.69 -5.56
CA ALA A 87 -2.74 11.91 -7.00
C ALA A 87 -4.11 11.60 -7.60
N ARG A 88 -4.51 12.29 -8.68
CA ARG A 88 -5.70 11.92 -9.47
C ARG A 88 -5.52 10.56 -10.16
N SER A 89 -4.34 10.32 -10.71
CA SER A 89 -3.92 9.04 -11.27
C SER A 89 -2.49 8.75 -10.82
N ALA A 90 -2.26 7.60 -10.20
CA ALA A 90 -0.95 7.16 -9.74
C ALA A 90 -0.51 5.96 -10.56
N LYS A 91 0.67 6.05 -11.18
CA LYS A 91 1.22 4.96 -11.97
C LYS A 91 1.88 3.93 -11.05
N PRO A 92 1.52 2.64 -11.13
CA PRO A 92 2.19 1.60 -10.37
C PRO A 92 3.60 1.32 -10.91
N LEU A 93 4.44 0.75 -10.06
CA LEU A 93 5.69 0.13 -10.48
C LEU A 93 5.40 -1.34 -10.85
N ILE A 94 5.83 -1.77 -12.03
CA ILE A 94 5.76 -3.19 -12.41
C ILE A 94 6.98 -3.89 -11.79
N LEU A 95 6.75 -4.88 -10.93
CA LEU A 95 7.86 -5.63 -10.35
C LEU A 95 8.52 -6.50 -11.42
N LYS A 96 9.85 -6.65 -11.30
CA LYS A 96 10.64 -7.45 -12.22
C LYS A 96 10.35 -8.94 -11.99
N GLY A 97 10.07 -9.65 -13.07
CA GLY A 97 9.72 -11.05 -13.07
C GLY A 97 8.66 -11.31 -14.12
N GLU A 98 8.75 -12.45 -14.79
CA GLU A 98 7.73 -12.88 -15.74
C GLU A 98 7.01 -14.09 -15.16
N HIS A 99 5.71 -13.93 -14.91
CA HIS A 99 4.85 -15.06 -14.61
C HIS A 99 4.33 -15.64 -15.92
N LEU A 100 4.43 -16.95 -16.05
CA LEU A 100 3.87 -17.67 -17.21
C LEU A 100 2.37 -17.93 -17.05
N SER A 101 1.86 -17.87 -15.82
CA SER A 101 0.47 -18.13 -15.45
C SER A 101 -0.11 -17.05 -14.54
N ASN A 102 -1.42 -17.14 -14.29
CA ASN A 102 -2.16 -16.17 -13.49
C ASN A 102 -1.66 -16.19 -12.04
N ILE A 103 -1.62 -15.01 -11.44
CA ILE A 103 -1.16 -14.83 -10.06
C ILE A 103 -2.36 -14.98 -9.14
N PHE A 104 -2.26 -15.82 -8.12
CA PHE A 104 -3.35 -16.09 -7.17
C PHE A 104 -2.97 -15.80 -5.72
N CYS A 105 -1.68 -15.72 -5.40
CA CYS A 105 -1.23 -15.34 -4.06
C CYS A 105 -0.02 -14.41 -4.10
N LEU A 106 0.04 -13.54 -3.09
CA LEU A 106 1.12 -12.60 -2.84
C LEU A 106 1.50 -12.68 -1.35
N ALA A 107 2.80 -12.54 -1.06
CA ALA A 107 3.31 -12.40 0.30
C ALA A 107 4.47 -11.38 0.36
N PHE A 108 4.41 -10.40 1.25
CA PHE A 108 5.56 -9.57 1.61
C PHE A 108 6.46 -10.33 2.57
N ASP A 109 7.77 -10.13 2.45
CA ASP A 109 8.68 -10.52 3.52
C ASP A 109 8.51 -9.61 4.74
N SER A 110 8.95 -10.08 5.92
CA SER A 110 8.84 -9.30 7.17
C SER A 110 9.56 -7.94 7.13
N THR A 111 10.48 -7.75 6.19
CA THR A 111 11.24 -6.50 6.02
C THR A 111 10.72 -5.56 4.94
N ASN A 112 9.64 -5.92 4.23
CA ASN A 112 9.08 -5.20 3.07
C ASN A 112 10.07 -4.97 1.92
N LYS A 113 11.12 -5.77 1.81
CA LYS A 113 12.14 -5.70 0.73
C LYS A 113 11.86 -6.67 -0.41
N ARG A 114 11.06 -7.72 -0.17
CA ARG A 114 10.75 -8.75 -1.15
C ARG A 114 9.26 -9.05 -1.16
N VAL A 115 8.79 -9.44 -2.33
CA VAL A 115 7.43 -9.89 -2.57
C VAL A 115 7.53 -11.26 -3.21
N PHE A 116 6.82 -12.23 -2.65
CA PHE A 116 6.64 -13.55 -3.20
C PHE A 116 5.31 -13.59 -3.94
N SER A 117 5.28 -14.24 -5.08
CA SER A 117 4.09 -14.37 -5.92
C SER A 117 3.96 -15.81 -6.38
N GLY A 118 2.76 -16.37 -6.23
CA GLY A 118 2.44 -17.74 -6.64
C GLY A 118 1.31 -17.76 -7.66
N GLY A 119 1.45 -18.62 -8.66
CA GLY A 119 0.47 -18.86 -9.71
C GLY A 119 0.25 -20.34 -9.92
N GLU A 120 -0.91 -20.71 -10.48
CA GLU A 120 -1.21 -22.09 -10.82
C GLU A 120 -0.44 -22.45 -12.11
N THR A 121 0.33 -23.52 -12.09
CA THR A 121 0.85 -24.15 -13.31
C THR A 121 0.07 -25.44 -13.52
N LYS A 122 -0.68 -25.53 -14.62
CA LYS A 122 -1.19 -26.82 -15.13
C LYS A 122 -0.10 -27.57 -15.87
#